data_AF-A0A6N3EUC0-F1
#
_entry.id   AF-A0A6N3EUC0-F1
#
_cell.length_a   1.000
_cell.length_b   1.000
_cell.length_c   1.000
_cell.angle_alpha   90.00
_cell.angle_beta   90.00
_cell.angle_gamma   90.00
#
_symmetry.space_group_name_H-M   'P 1'
#
loop_
_entity.id
_entity.type
_entity.pdbx_description
1 polymer ?
#
loop_
_entity_poly.entity_id
_entity_poly.type
_entity_poly.pdbx_seq_one_letter_code
_entity_poly.pdbx_strand_id
1 'polypeptide(L)' 'MMGSEVYLHVNAVGRDVVLRIPTTDLPAEHRAGIPYGTEINFALRPDLIHLFDPETEKNLMY' A
#
# COMPACT_ATOMS: atom_id res chain seq x y z
N MET A 1 18.62 -11.46 -4.19
CA MET A 1 17.32 -10.97 -4.74
C MET A 1 17.60 -9.73 -5.57
N MET A 2 17.25 -9.74 -6.86
CA MET A 2 17.27 -8.54 -7.73
C MET A 2 15.83 -8.00 -7.92
N GLY A 3 15.02 -7.99 -6.85
CA GLY A 3 13.69 -7.38 -6.81
C GLY A 3 13.79 -6.10 -5.97
N SER A 4 13.74 -4.95 -6.61
CA SER A 4 13.82 -3.64 -5.94
C SER A 4 12.54 -3.28 -5.18
N GLU A 5 11.46 -4.03 -5.39
CA GLU A 5 10.13 -3.74 -4.88
C GLU A 5 9.42 -5.02 -4.43
N VAL A 6 8.54 -4.89 -3.45
CA VAL A 6 7.59 -5.92 -3.00
C VAL A 6 6.18 -5.38 -3.18
N TYR A 7 5.29 -6.25 -3.65
CA TYR A 7 3.86 -5.98 -3.76
C TYR A 7 3.14 -6.74 -2.66
N LEU A 8 2.48 -6.01 -1.75
CA LEU A 8 1.70 -6.58 -0.67
C LEU A 8 0.22 -6.41 -0.97
N HIS A 9 -0.52 -7.52 -0.97
CA HIS A 9 -1.97 -7.49 -0.88
C HIS A 9 -2.37 -7.37 0.58
N VAL A 10 -3.07 -6.30 0.94
CA VAL A 10 -3.53 -6.03 2.30
C VAL A 10 -5.03 -5.90 2.33
N ASN A 11 -5.66 -6.47 3.36
CA ASN A 11 -7.04 -6.17 3.66
C ASN A 11 -7.11 -4.88 4.48
N ALA A 12 -7.54 -3.79 3.85
CA ALA A 12 -7.79 -2.52 4.52
C ALA A 12 -9.31 -2.29 4.59
N VAL A 13 -9.88 -2.42 5.79
CA VAL A 13 -11.31 -2.19 6.03
C VAL A 13 -12.20 -3.06 5.11
N GLY A 14 -11.85 -4.34 4.96
CA GLY A 14 -12.60 -5.28 4.12
C GLY A 14 -12.37 -5.14 2.62
N ARG A 15 -11.47 -4.24 2.18
CA ARG A 15 -11.10 -4.07 0.77
C ARG A 15 -9.68 -4.60 0.53
N ASP A 16 -9.47 -5.26 -0.61
CA ASP A 16 -8.13 -5.62 -1.06
C ASP A 16 -7.44 -4.39 -1.63
N VAL A 17 -6.24 -4.10 -1.11
CA VAL A 17 -5.41 -2.97 -1.52
C VAL A 17 -4.01 -3.48 -1.80
N VAL A 18 -3.39 -2.98 -2.87
CA VAL A 18 -2.01 -3.33 -3.23
C VAL A 18 -1.07 -2.21 -2.81
N LEU A 19 -0.09 -2.54 -1.96
CA LEU A 19 1.01 -1.65 -1.60
C LEU A 19 2.27 -2.05 -2.36
N ARG A 20 2.91 -1.08 -3.02
CA ARG A 20 4.20 -1.24 -3.68
C ARG A 20 5.28 -0.58 -2.84
N ILE A 21 6.17 -1.38 -2.26
CA ILE A 21 7.17 -0.91 -1.30
C ILE A 21 8.57 -1.23 -1.83
N PRO A 22 9.51 -0.26 -1.86
CA PRO A 22 10.91 -0.54 -2.17
C PRO A 22 11.51 -1.52 -1.15
N THR A 23 12.29 -2.51 -1.61
CA THR A 23 12.95 -3.46 -0.70
C THR A 23 13.99 -2.80 0.22
N THR A 24 14.45 -1.60 -0.12
CA THR A 24 15.31 -0.76 0.72
C THR A 24 14.61 -0.26 1.98
N ASP A 25 13.29 -0.09 1.91
CA ASP A 25 12.49 0.53 2.98
C ASP A 25 11.92 -0.53 3.94
N LEU A 26 12.15 -1.81 3.65
CA LEU A 26 11.73 -2.90 4.51
C LEU A 26 12.60 -2.96 5.78
N PRO A 27 11.97 -3.03 6.97
CA PRO A 27 12.66 -3.34 8.21
C PRO A 27 13.54 -4.59 8.05
N ALA A 28 14.67 -4.63 8.75
CA ALA A 28 15.65 -5.71 8.62
C ALA A 28 15.02 -7.10 8.86
N GLU A 29 14.07 -7.18 9.79
CA GLU A 29 13.26 -8.36 10.11
C GLU A 29 12.36 -8.86 8.97
N HIS A 30 11.98 -7.98 8.05
CA HIS A 30 11.08 -8.27 6.92
C HIS A 30 11.81 -8.41 5.58
N ARG A 31 13.15 -8.30 5.56
CA ARG A 31 13.95 -8.46 4.33
C ARG A 31 13.88 -9.85 3.73
N ALA A 32 13.59 -10.87 4.54
CA ALA A 32 13.37 -12.24 4.08
C ALA A 32 11.93 -12.48 3.58
N GLY A 33 11.06 -11.46 3.64
CA GLY A 33 9.63 -11.52 3.36
C GLY A 33 8.80 -11.12 4.57
N ILE A 34 7.55 -10.73 4.31
CA ILE A 34 6.54 -10.43 5.33
C ILE A 34 5.60 -11.64 5.42
N PRO A 35 5.51 -12.32 6.58
CA PRO A 35 4.58 -13.44 6.75
C PRO A 35 3.12 -13.04 6.52
N TYR A 36 2.30 -13.98 6.05
CA TYR A 36 0.86 -13.76 5.95
C TYR A 36 0.24 -13.50 7.33
N GLY A 37 -0.74 -12.58 7.39
CA GLY A 37 -1.40 -12.19 8.64
C GLY A 37 -0.60 -11.20 9.49
N THR A 38 0.58 -10.76 9.04
CA THR A 38 1.32 -9.68 9.70
C THR A 38 0.51 -8.39 9.62
N GLU A 39 0.28 -7.75 10.77
CA GLU A 39 -0.32 -6.41 10.81
C GLU A 39 0.69 -5.38 10.30
N ILE A 40 0.28 -4.56 9.33
CA ILE A 40 1.13 -3.55 8.72
C ILE A 40 0.49 -2.17 8.91
N ASN A 41 1.26 -1.24 9.48
CA ASN A 41 0.92 0.16 9.51
C ASN A 41 1.54 0.85 8.29
N PHE A 42 0.76 1.62 7.55
CA PHE A 42 1.23 2.40 6.42
C PHE A 42 0.64 3.81 6.46
N ALA A 43 1.35 4.76 5.84
CA ALA A 43 0.89 6.13 5.67
C ALA A 43 0.77 6.44 4.18
N LEU A 44 -0.30 7.15 3.83
CA LEU A 44 -0.45 7.71 2.49
C LEU A 44 0.08 9.14 2.51
N ARG A 45 0.88 9.47 1.50
CA ARG A 45 1.28 10.84 1.24
C ARG A 45 0.04 11.65 0.86
N PRO A 46 -0.33 12.71 1.62
CA PRO A 46 -1.58 13.43 1.39
C PRO A 46 -1.70 14.02 -0.02
N ASP A 47 -0.58 14.44 -0.60
CA ASP A 47 -0.46 14.99 -1.96
C ASP A 47 -0.70 13.97 -3.08
N LEU A 48 -0.75 12.67 -2.75
CA LEU A 48 -0.98 11.58 -3.70
C LEU A 48 -2.35 10.92 -3.52
N ILE A 49 -3.20 11.45 -2.64
CA ILE A 49 -4.56 10.94 -2.42
C ILE A 49 -5.49 11.57 -3.46
N HIS A 50 -6.30 10.72 -4.11
CA HIS A 50 -7.38 11.14 -4.99
C HIS A 50 -8.72 10.71 -4.39
N LEU A 51 -9.70 11.61 -4.41
CA LEU A 51 -11.06 11.32 -3.94
C LEU A 51 -12.03 11.48 -5.09
N PHE A 52 -12.96 10.53 -5.21
CA PHE A 52 -13.95 10.49 -6.27
C PHE A 52 -15.35 10.43 -5.70
N ASP A 53 -16.28 11.11 -6.38
CA ASP A 53 -17.71 11.02 -6.09
C ASP A 53 -18.23 9.61 -6.45
N PRO A 54 -18.94 8.91 -5.56
CA PRO A 54 -19.35 7.52 -5.79
C PRO A 54 -20.49 7.36 -6.82
N GLU A 55 -21.23 8.42 -7.15
CA GLU A 55 -22.33 8.37 -8.12
C GLU A 55 -21.88 8.81 -9.53
N THR A 56 -21.02 9.83 -9.59
CA THR A 56 -20.61 10.47 -10.85
C THR A 56 -19.19 10.11 -11.27
N GLU A 57 -18.42 9.47 -10.40
CA GLU A 57 -17.01 9.08 -10.59
C GLU A 57 -16.06 10.26 -10.87
N LYS A 58 -16.52 11.50 -10.63
CA LYS A 58 -15.72 12.70 -10.85
C LYS A 58 -14.71 12.88 -9.72
N ASN A 59 -13.51 13.32 -10.08
CA ASN A 59 -12.49 13.71 -9.12
C ASN A 59 -12.98 14.95 -8.33
N LEU A 60 -12.92 14.86 -7.00
CA LEU A 60 -13.32 15.88 -6.04
C LEU A 60 -12.14 16.75 -5.56
N MET A 61 -10.92 16.38 -5.93
CA MET A 61 -9.69 17.08 -5.55
C MET A 61 -9.02 17.65 -6.82
N TYR A 62 -9.00 18.99 -6.93
CA TYR A 62 -8.26 19.76 -7.92
C TYR A 62 -7.33 20.74 -7.21
#